data_AF-A0A2N1M8F2-F1
#
_entry.id   AF-A0A2N1M8F2-F1
#
_cell.length_a   1.000
_cell.length_b   1.000
_cell.length_c   1.000
_cell.angle_alpha   90.00
_cell.angle_beta   90.00
_cell.angle_gamma   90.00
#
_symmetry.space_group_name_H-M   'P 1'
#
loop_
_entity.id
_entity.type
_entity.pdbx_description
1 polymer ?
#
loop_
_entity_poly.entity_id
_entity_poly.type
_entity_poly.pdbx_seq_one_letter_code
_entity_poly.pdbx_strand_id
1 'polypeptide(L)'
;RGHHENISSIYVSQKFHRIPTDIRENATHIVLFSGGGSTRKLADIISPYTDADPHKASKVLDGYLRQKEFVVIDINKPRSESFSLRWDTPLNLEREIKSLGKTSN
;
A
#
# COMPACT_ATOMS: atom_id res chain seq x y z
N ARG A 1 -19.52 6.00 5.34
CA ARG A 1 -20.42 5.74 6.51
C ARG A 1 -21.05 4.35 6.37
N GLY A 2 -20.48 3.32 7.00
CA GLY A 2 -21.02 1.95 7.06
C GLY A 2 -21.02 1.35 8.48
N HIS A 3 -20.71 2.17 9.48
CA HIS A 3 -20.53 1.77 10.89
C HIS A 3 -21.86 1.81 11.66
N HIS A 4 -22.94 1.29 11.07
CA HIS A 4 -24.27 1.32 11.70
C HIS A 4 -24.88 -0.07 11.92
N GLU A 5 -24.24 -1.16 11.45
CA GLU A 5 -24.80 -2.52 11.51
C GLU A 5 -23.79 -3.63 11.92
N ASN A 6 -22.60 -3.30 12.43
CA ASN A 6 -21.51 -4.27 12.68
C ASN A 6 -21.10 -5.11 11.45
N ILE A 7 -21.37 -4.62 10.24
CA ILE A 7 -20.97 -5.26 8.98
C ILE A 7 -19.67 -4.63 8.49
N SER A 8 -18.66 -5.46 8.24
CA SER A 8 -17.42 -5.04 7.56
C SER A 8 -17.41 -5.56 6.13
N SER A 9 -17.34 -4.64 5.17
CA SER A 9 -17.31 -4.98 3.75
C SER A 9 -15.88 -5.22 3.26
N ILE A 10 -15.69 -6.27 2.44
CA ILE A 10 -14.45 -6.54 1.73
C ILE A 10 -14.72 -6.42 0.24
N TYR A 11 -13.93 -5.58 -0.44
CA TYR A 11 -14.01 -5.40 -1.89
C TYR A 11 -12.74 -5.94 -2.55
N VAL A 12 -12.90 -6.84 -3.51
CA VAL A 12 -11.80 -7.49 -4.22
C VAL A 12 -11.86 -7.17 -5.70
N SER A 13 -10.74 -6.71 -6.28
CA SER A 13 -10.62 -6.39 -7.70
C SER A 13 -9.20 -6.64 -8.18
N GLN A 14 -9.06 -7.07 -9.43
CA GLN A 14 -7.75 -7.20 -10.10
C GLN A 14 -7.08 -5.85 -10.40
N LYS A 15 -7.85 -4.75 -10.39
CA LYS A 15 -7.35 -3.40 -10.68
C LYS A 15 -7.85 -2.43 -9.63
N PHE A 16 -6.94 -1.71 -8.99
CA PHE A 16 -7.26 -0.71 -7.97
C PHE A 16 -8.29 0.32 -8.45
N HIS A 17 -8.08 0.89 -9.64
CA HIS A 17 -8.97 1.89 -10.24
C HIS A 17 -10.30 1.35 -10.76
N ARG A 18 -10.55 0.03 -10.69
CA ARG A 18 -11.90 -0.52 -10.95
C ARG A 18 -12.79 -0.49 -9.71
N ILE A 19 -12.22 -0.30 -8.53
CA ILE A 19 -13.01 -0.08 -7.32
C ILE A 19 -13.50 1.39 -7.35
N PRO A 20 -14.82 1.63 -7.23
CA PRO A 20 -15.38 2.98 -7.16
C PRO A 20 -14.65 3.85 -6.12
N THR A 21 -14.46 5.13 -6.44
CA THR A 21 -13.74 6.08 -5.57
C THR A 21 -14.35 6.16 -4.18
N ASP A 22 -15.68 6.23 -4.07
CA ASP A 22 -16.38 6.28 -2.79
C ASP A 22 -16.05 5.09 -1.89
N ILE A 23 -15.85 3.89 -2.46
CA ILE A 23 -15.43 2.71 -1.69
C ILE A 23 -13.98 2.87 -1.23
N ARG A 24 -13.08 3.34 -2.12
CA ARG A 24 -11.65 3.52 -1.80
C ARG A 24 -11.44 4.58 -0.72
N GLU A 25 -12.22 5.66 -0.75
CA GLU A 25 -12.14 6.77 0.22
C GLU A 25 -12.76 6.42 1.58
N ASN A 26 -13.71 5.49 1.62
CA ASN A 26 -14.32 5.00 2.87
C ASN A 26 -13.63 3.74 3.43
N ALA A 27 -12.63 3.19 2.74
CA ALA A 27 -11.88 2.03 3.22
C ALA A 27 -11.03 2.39 4.44
N THR A 28 -10.92 1.46 5.39
CA THR A 28 -9.98 1.58 6.52
C THR A 28 -8.65 0.91 6.21
N HIS A 29 -8.67 -0.12 5.36
CA HIS A 29 -7.49 -0.88 4.97
C HIS A 29 -7.51 -1.11 3.46
N ILE A 30 -6.33 -1.01 2.85
CA ILE A 30 -6.09 -1.43 1.47
C ILE A 30 -5.06 -2.56 1.49
N VAL A 31 -5.38 -3.67 0.84
CA VAL A 31 -4.46 -4.80 0.68
C VAL A 31 -4.06 -4.89 -0.78
N LEU A 32 -2.76 -4.80 -1.05
CA LEU A 32 -2.18 -4.84 -2.39
C LEU A 32 -1.44 -6.16 -2.59
N PHE A 33 -1.79 -6.85 -3.68
CA PHE A 33 -1.07 -8.01 -4.19
C PHE A 33 -0.30 -7.64 -5.45
N SER A 34 0.74 -8.42 -5.77
CA SER A 34 1.47 -8.24 -7.03
C SER A 34 0.56 -8.47 -8.23
N GLY A 35 0.36 -7.42 -9.03
CA GLY A 35 -0.43 -7.47 -10.25
C GLY A 35 0.39 -7.58 -11.53
N GLY A 36 1.71 -7.76 -11.44
CA GLY A 36 2.62 -7.71 -12.60
C GLY A 36 2.63 -6.35 -13.32
N GLY A 37 2.10 -5.30 -12.68
CA GLY A 37 2.00 -3.95 -13.23
C GLY A 37 3.30 -3.15 -13.16
N SER A 38 3.29 -1.93 -13.69
CA SER A 38 4.44 -1.03 -13.60
C SER A 38 4.56 -0.40 -12.21
N THR A 39 5.81 -0.18 -11.77
CA THR A 39 6.12 0.57 -10.53
C THR A 39 5.52 1.97 -10.54
N ARG A 40 5.36 2.60 -11.72
CA ARG A 40 4.68 3.89 -11.86
C ARG A 40 3.21 3.83 -11.41
N LYS A 41 2.46 2.81 -11.82
CA LYS A 41 1.07 2.64 -11.37
C LYS A 41 1.01 2.38 -9.86
N LEU A 42 1.97 1.63 -9.33
CA LEU A 42 2.08 1.42 -7.89
C LEU A 42 2.35 2.74 -7.16
N ALA A 43 3.25 3.59 -7.68
CA ALA A 43 3.50 4.93 -7.15
C ALA A 43 2.22 5.78 -7.11
N ASP A 44 1.44 5.77 -8.19
CA ASP A 44 0.17 6.49 -8.27
C ASP A 44 -0.81 6.00 -7.18
N ILE A 45 -0.91 4.67 -6.99
CA ILE A 45 -1.78 4.04 -5.98
C ILE A 45 -1.37 4.42 -4.55
N ILE A 46 -0.07 4.37 -4.23
CA ILE A 46 0.40 4.57 -2.86
C ILE A 46 0.58 6.04 -2.47
N SER A 47 0.70 6.94 -3.46
CA SER A 47 1.00 8.37 -3.24
C SER A 47 0.11 9.07 -2.20
N PRO A 48 -1.20 8.76 -2.05
CA PRO A 48 -2.02 9.42 -1.04
C PRO A 48 -1.73 8.97 0.41
N TYR A 49 -1.02 7.84 0.57
CA TYR A 49 -0.86 7.13 1.83
C TYR A 49 0.57 7.20 2.41
N THR A 50 1.52 7.82 1.70
CA THR A 50 2.91 7.98 2.15
C THR A 50 3.37 9.43 1.96
N ASP A 51 4.19 9.92 2.88
CA ASP A 51 4.90 11.20 2.72
C ASP A 51 6.29 11.03 2.07
N ALA A 52 6.78 9.79 1.96
CA ALA A 52 8.00 9.47 1.24
C ALA A 52 7.81 9.60 -0.29
N ASP A 53 8.92 9.79 -1.02
CA ASP A 53 8.95 9.83 -2.48
C ASP A 53 8.21 8.60 -3.09
N PRO A 54 7.09 8.79 -3.83
CA PRO A 54 6.29 7.67 -4.32
C PRO A 54 7.04 6.74 -5.29
N HIS A 55 8.02 7.25 -6.03
CA HIS A 55 8.82 6.44 -6.94
C HIS A 55 9.80 5.54 -6.19
N LYS A 56 10.42 6.02 -5.11
CA LYS A 56 11.29 5.21 -4.25
C LYS A 56 10.47 4.22 -3.44
N ALA A 57 9.36 4.66 -2.87
CA ALA A 57 8.43 3.81 -2.11
C ALA A 57 7.89 2.66 -2.99
N SER A 58 7.45 2.95 -4.21
CA SER A 58 6.96 1.92 -5.12
C SER A 58 8.02 0.91 -5.51
N LYS A 59 9.31 1.28 -5.63
CA LYS A 59 10.40 0.33 -5.86
C LYS A 59 10.58 -0.63 -4.67
N VAL A 60 10.57 -0.12 -3.44
CA VAL A 60 10.62 -0.95 -2.21
C VAL A 60 9.46 -1.94 -2.21
N LEU A 61 8.23 -1.43 -2.35
CA LEU A 61 7.02 -2.23 -2.27
C LEU A 61 6.92 -3.25 -3.41
N ASP A 62 7.30 -2.88 -4.64
CA ASP A 62 7.34 -3.82 -5.78
C ASP A 62 8.30 -5.00 -5.50
N GLY A 63 9.43 -4.74 -4.82
CA GLY A 63 10.36 -5.78 -4.39
C GLY A 63 9.70 -6.83 -3.49
N TYR A 64 8.96 -6.39 -2.47
CA TYR A 64 8.22 -7.29 -1.58
C TYR A 64 7.05 -7.99 -2.29
N LEU A 65 6.26 -7.26 -3.07
CA LEU A 65 5.13 -7.83 -3.81
C LEU A 65 5.58 -8.95 -4.77
N ARG A 66 6.74 -8.80 -5.43
CA ARG A 66 7.31 -9.85 -6.29
C ARG A 66 7.72 -11.12 -5.54
N GLN A 67 8.02 -11.01 -4.25
CA GLN A 67 8.32 -12.16 -3.38
C GLN A 67 7.05 -12.89 -2.91
N LYS A 68 5.89 -12.60 -3.51
CA LYS A 68 4.57 -13.13 -3.15
C LYS A 68 4.08 -12.71 -1.76
N GLU A 69 4.66 -11.65 -1.21
CA GLU A 69 4.07 -10.94 -0.08
C GLU A 69 2.92 -10.06 -0.56
N PHE A 70 2.09 -9.63 0.39
CA PHE A 70 1.12 -8.57 0.19
C PHE A 70 1.40 -7.41 1.15
N VAL A 71 1.08 -6.21 0.69
CA VAL A 71 1.26 -4.99 1.47
C VAL A 71 -0.10 -4.57 2.00
N VAL A 72 -0.16 -4.30 3.29
CA VAL A 72 -1.32 -3.69 3.94
C VAL A 72 -1.04 -2.22 4.15
N ILE A 73 -2.00 -1.37 3.77
CA ILE A 73 -2.04 0.05 4.06
C ILE A 73 -3.19 0.29 5.04
N ASP A 74 -2.86 0.62 6.28
CA ASP A 74 -3.82 1.02 7.32
C ASP A 74 -4.02 2.55 7.23
N ILE A 75 -5.19 2.95 6.74
CA ILE A 75 -5.53 4.36 6.48
C ILE A 75 -5.80 5.12 7.78
N ASN A 76 -6.08 4.42 8.89
CA ASN A 76 -6.32 5.06 10.18
C ASN A 76 -5.02 5.44 10.90
N LYS A 77 -3.87 4.94 10.44
CA LYS A 77 -2.57 5.28 11.00
C LYS A 77 -1.97 6.52 10.35
N PRO A 78 -1.05 7.22 11.04
CA PRO A 78 -0.19 8.20 10.40
C PRO A 78 0.51 7.60 9.18
N ARG A 79 0.72 8.40 8.13
CA ARG A 79 1.32 7.95 6.86
C ARG A 79 2.68 7.25 7.06
N SER A 80 3.48 7.71 8.02
CA SER A 80 4.78 7.12 8.40
C SER A 80 4.70 5.69 8.95
N GLU A 81 3.53 5.26 9.42
CA GLU A 81 3.29 3.97 10.10
C GLU A 81 2.21 3.13 9.40
N SER A 82 1.69 3.61 8.28
CA SER A 82 0.54 3.02 7.59
C SER A 82 0.84 1.72 6.86
N PHE A 83 2.11 1.44 6.54
CA PHE A 83 2.51 0.28 5.75
C PHE A 83 2.90 -0.91 6.62
N SER A 84 2.45 -2.10 6.23
CA SER A 84 2.87 -3.39 6.79
C SER A 84 3.07 -4.42 5.68
N LEU A 85 4.04 -5.31 5.87
CA LEU A 85 4.10 -6.58 5.17
C LEU A 85 3.14 -7.52 5.90
N ARG A 86 2.14 -8.05 5.20
CA ARG A 86 1.05 -8.79 5.88
C ARG A 86 0.33 -7.92 6.92
N TRP A 87 -0.46 -8.55 7.78
CA TRP A 87 -1.28 -7.87 8.78
C TRP A 87 -0.50 -7.45 10.04
N ASP A 88 0.59 -8.13 10.34
CA ASP A 88 1.25 -8.11 11.66
C ASP A 88 2.72 -7.70 11.61
N THR A 89 3.28 -7.42 10.42
CA THR A 89 4.69 -7.03 10.27
C THR A 89 4.81 -5.58 9.77
N PRO A 90 4.98 -4.59 10.67
CA PRO A 90 5.13 -3.18 10.28
C PRO A 90 6.31 -2.98 9.32
N LEU A 91 6.10 -2.13 8.31
CA LEU A 91 7.11 -1.78 7.32
C LEU A 91 7.55 -0.33 7.52
N ASN A 92 8.79 -0.13 7.96
CA ASN A 92 9.39 1.20 7.99
C ASN A 92 9.88 1.59 6.59
N LEU A 93 8.97 2.20 5.82
CA LEU A 93 9.20 2.51 4.41
C LEU A 93 10.39 3.47 4.21
N GLU A 94 10.56 4.46 5.09
CA GLU A 94 11.70 5.38 5.00
C GLU A 94 13.05 4.67 5.20
N ARG A 95 13.11 3.76 6.17
CA ARG A 95 14.32 2.98 6.43
C ARG A 95 14.67 2.12 5.23
N GLU A 96 13.69 1.46 4.62
CA GLU A 96 13.91 0.66 3.41
C GLU A 96 14.36 1.51 2.21
N ILE A 97 13.75 2.69 2.02
CA ILE A 97 14.18 3.64 0.98
C ILE A 97 15.63 4.07 1.20
N LYS A 98 16.04 4.35 2.44
CA LYS A 98 17.43 4.69 2.78
C LYS A 98 18.38 3.53 2.47
N SER A 99 17.95 2.27 2.71
CA SER A 99 18.73 1.08 2.38
C SER A 99 18.92 0.88 0.87
N LEU A 100 17.89 1.16 0.05
CA LEU A 100 18.00 1.11 -1.42
C LEU A 100 19.07 2.06 -1.97
N GLY A 101 19.27 3.23 -1.35
CA GLY A 101 20.28 4.19 -1.78
C GLY A 101 21.71 3.74 -1.48
N LYS A 102 21.91 2.83 -0.53
CA LYS A 102 23.25 2.35 -0.11
C LYS A 102 23.77 1.19 -0.96
N THR A 103 22.90 0.44 -1.61
CA THR A 103 23.28 -0.72 -2.44
C THR A 103 23.66 -0.35 -3.88
N SER A 104 23.60 0.93 -4.25
CA SER A 104 23.95 1.43 -5.59
C SER A 104 25.35 2.08 -5.67
N ASN A 105 26.19 1.92 -4.63
CA ASN A 105 27.59 2.38 -4.59
C ASN A 105 28.56 1.21 -4.66
#